data_AF-A0AAW6NJF5-F1
#
_entry.id   AF-A0AAW6NJF5-F1
#
_cell.length_a   1.000
_cell.length_b   1.000
_cell.length_c   1.000
_cell.angle_alpha   90.00
_cell.angle_beta   90.00
_cell.angle_gamma   90.00
#
_symmetry.space_group_name_H-M   'P 1'
#
loop_
_entity.id
_entity.type
_entity.pdbx_description
1 polymer ?
#
loop_
_entity_poly.entity_id
_entity_poly.type
_entity_poly.pdbx_seq_one_letter_code
_entity_poly.pdbx_strand_id
1 'polypeptide(L)'
;MSTLDPLFARLARSTFRSRFHLGTKERQYCWDKGAETIDKHAADFVAARLAPAHPVNDGKQTPMRGHPVFIAQHATATCCRGCLAKWHAIPQGVPLSAQQQQYIVNVIHHWLVIEVNRAS
;
A
#
# COMPACT_ATOMS: atom_id res chain seq x y z
N MET A 1 2.97 -13.01 -16.27
CA MET A 1 3.11 -11.55 -16.06
C MET A 1 1.88 -11.08 -15.31
N SER A 2 2.06 -10.53 -14.11
CA SER A 2 0.96 -10.01 -13.31
C SER A 2 0.40 -8.76 -13.99
N THR A 3 -0.90 -8.49 -13.85
CA THR A 3 -1.51 -7.23 -14.31
C THR A 3 -0.89 -6.00 -13.61
N LEU A 4 -0.16 -6.21 -12.51
CA LEU A 4 0.53 -5.16 -11.77
C LEU A 4 1.97 -4.89 -12.24
N ASP A 5 2.55 -5.70 -13.13
CA ASP A 5 3.95 -5.57 -13.57
C ASP A 5 4.26 -4.15 -14.12
N PRO A 6 3.40 -3.54 -14.98
CA PRO A 6 3.66 -2.18 -15.48
C PRO A 6 3.61 -1.11 -14.37
N LEU A 7 2.76 -1.30 -13.35
CA LEU A 7 2.67 -0.41 -12.20
C LEU A 7 3.98 -0.46 -11.40
N PHE A 8 4.44 -1.65 -11.04
CA PHE A 8 5.67 -1.81 -10.26
C PHE A 8 6.92 -1.35 -11.02
N ALA A 9 6.99 -1.59 -12.33
CA ALA A 9 8.05 -1.04 -13.18
C ALA A 9 8.04 0.51 -13.19
N ARG A 10 6.86 1.13 -13.14
CA ARG A 10 6.74 2.61 -13.03
C ARG A 10 7.11 3.11 -11.64
N LEU A 11 6.68 2.43 -10.58
CA LEU A 11 7.02 2.79 -9.19
C LEU A 11 8.52 2.68 -8.92
N ALA A 12 9.19 1.64 -9.45
CA ALA A 12 10.63 1.43 -9.31
C ALA A 12 11.48 2.59 -9.88
N ARG A 13 10.96 3.34 -10.86
CA ARG A 13 11.62 4.53 -11.42
C ARG A 13 11.53 5.77 -10.52
N SER A 14 10.68 5.76 -9.50
CA SER A 14 10.58 6.89 -8.56
C SER A 14 11.54 6.69 -7.39
N THR A 15 12.53 7.57 -7.27
CA THR A 15 13.51 7.56 -6.16
C THR A 15 12.88 7.60 -4.77
N PHE A 16 11.73 8.28 -4.63
CA PHE A 16 10.99 8.30 -3.38
C PHE A 16 10.31 6.97 -3.08
N ARG A 17 9.73 6.30 -4.08
CA ARG A 17 8.96 5.06 -3.88
C ARG A 17 9.87 3.84 -3.77
N SER A 18 10.94 3.79 -4.56
CA SER A 18 11.85 2.64 -4.63
C SER A 18 12.75 2.50 -3.40
N ARG A 19 12.87 3.52 -2.55
CA ARG A 19 13.69 3.47 -1.33
C ARG A 19 13.04 2.73 -0.16
N PHE A 20 11.74 2.46 -0.24
CA PHE A 20 11.03 1.78 0.84
C PHE A 20 11.30 0.28 0.74
N HIS A 21 11.71 -0.30 1.86
CA HIS A 21 11.91 -1.75 2.02
C HIS A 21 11.46 -2.18 3.40
N LEU A 22 11.07 -3.46 3.55
CA LEU A 22 10.84 -4.02 4.87
C LEU A 22 12.18 -4.20 5.61
N GLY A 23 12.21 -3.85 6.89
CA GLY A 23 13.29 -4.24 7.78
C GLY A 23 13.06 -5.64 8.36
N THR A 24 14.02 -6.12 9.15
CA THR A 24 13.93 -7.44 9.81
C THR A 24 12.69 -7.55 10.71
N LYS A 25 12.37 -6.49 11.47
CA LYS A 25 11.20 -6.48 12.37
C LYS A 25 9.89 -6.55 11.61
N GLU A 26 9.76 -5.82 10.52
CA GLU A 26 8.54 -5.82 9.72
C GLU A 26 8.34 -7.13 8.95
N ARG A 27 9.43 -7.74 8.46
CA ARG A 27 9.37 -9.11 7.89
C ARG A 27 8.92 -10.13 8.92
N GLN A 28 9.52 -10.11 10.12
CA GLN A 28 9.13 -11.00 11.20
C GLN A 28 7.66 -10.82 11.58
N TYR A 29 7.18 -9.58 11.65
CA TYR A 29 5.77 -9.30 11.92
C TYR A 29 4.84 -9.93 10.87
N CYS A 30 5.20 -9.85 9.58
CA CYS A 30 4.44 -10.51 8.52
C CYS A 30 4.40 -12.03 8.69
N TRP A 31 5.53 -12.66 9.05
CA TRP A 31 5.58 -14.10 9.32
C TRP A 31 4.76 -14.51 10.54
N ASP A 32 4.89 -13.78 11.66
CA ASP A 32 4.20 -14.08 12.92
C ASP A 32 2.68 -13.98 12.79
N LYS A 33 2.18 -13.03 11.98
CA LYS A 33 0.74 -12.81 11.77
C LYS A 33 0.14 -13.63 10.65
N GLY A 34 0.93 -14.00 9.65
CA GLY A 34 0.47 -14.66 8.44
C GLY A 34 -0.25 -13.73 7.46
N ALA A 35 -0.34 -14.17 6.21
CA ALA A 35 -0.84 -13.36 5.09
C ALA A 35 -2.28 -12.87 5.29
N GLU A 36 -3.19 -13.75 5.72
CA GLU A 36 -4.61 -13.41 5.91
C GLU A 36 -4.81 -12.26 6.90
N THR A 37 -4.10 -12.29 8.03
CA THR A 37 -4.15 -11.23 9.04
C THR A 37 -3.62 -9.91 8.49
N ILE A 38 -2.52 -9.96 7.73
CA ILE A 38 -1.91 -8.77 7.13
C ILE A 38 -2.83 -8.15 6.07
N ASP A 39 -3.52 -8.96 5.28
CA ASP A 39 -4.51 -8.49 4.30
C ASP A 39 -5.72 -7.84 4.97
N LYS A 40 -6.18 -8.42 6.08
CA LYS A 40 -7.22 -7.81 6.91
C LYS A 40 -6.79 -6.44 7.45
N HIS A 41 -5.57 -6.33 7.99
CA HIS A 41 -5.04 -5.03 8.43
C HIS A 41 -4.99 -4.02 7.27
N ALA A 42 -4.58 -4.45 6.07
CA ALA A 42 -4.57 -3.59 4.90
C ALA A 42 -5.98 -3.11 4.52
N ALA A 43 -6.96 -4.01 4.52
CA ALA A 43 -8.35 -3.66 4.27
C ALA A 43 -8.88 -2.65 5.30
N ASP A 44 -8.66 -2.90 6.60
CA ASP A 44 -9.08 -2.03 7.68
C ASP A 44 -8.47 -0.63 7.56
N PHE A 45 -7.17 -0.53 7.24
CA PHE A 45 -6.51 0.76 7.04
C PHE A 45 -7.03 1.49 5.80
N VAL A 46 -7.26 0.79 4.69
CA VAL A 46 -7.81 1.40 3.46
C VAL A 46 -9.22 1.92 3.73
N ALA A 47 -10.08 1.13 4.35
CA ALA A 47 -11.44 1.51 4.70
C ALA A 47 -11.46 2.73 5.63
N ALA A 48 -10.65 2.72 6.69
CA ALA A 48 -10.66 3.81 7.67
C ALA A 48 -9.99 5.10 7.17
N ARG A 49 -8.93 5.01 6.34
CA ARG A 49 -8.03 6.15 6.07
C ARG A 49 -8.04 6.65 4.62
N LEU A 50 -8.61 5.89 3.69
CA LEU A 50 -8.59 6.24 2.25
C LEU A 50 -9.96 6.18 1.60
N ALA A 51 -10.85 5.31 2.09
CA ALA A 51 -12.17 5.13 1.51
C ALA A 51 -13.09 6.36 1.53
N PRO A 52 -13.10 7.21 2.59
CA PRO A 52 -13.88 8.42 2.57
C PRO A 52 -13.51 9.34 1.39
N ALA A 53 -14.48 10.09 0.87
CA ALA A 53 -14.24 11.08 -0.20
C ALA A 53 -13.19 12.13 0.21
N HIS A 54 -13.20 12.50 1.49
CA HIS A 54 -12.32 13.48 2.12
C HIS A 54 -11.72 12.87 3.39
N PRO A 55 -10.66 12.04 3.30
CA PRO A 55 -10.05 11.45 4.48
C PRO A 55 -9.46 12.50 5.42
N VAL A 56 -9.53 12.24 6.72
CA VAL A 56 -8.91 13.11 7.74
C VAL A 56 -7.40 13.13 7.52
N ASN A 57 -6.81 14.34 7.49
CA ASN A 57 -5.39 14.57 7.25
C ASN A 57 -4.88 13.98 5.92
N ASP A 58 -5.65 14.06 4.84
CA ASP A 58 -5.21 13.57 3.53
C ASP A 58 -3.85 14.19 3.10
N GLY A 59 -2.96 13.32 2.62
CA GLY A 59 -1.54 13.61 2.41
C GLY A 59 -0.64 13.25 3.60
N LYS A 60 -1.20 13.04 4.80
CA LYS A 60 -0.49 12.71 6.04
C LYS A 60 -1.16 11.60 6.87
N GLN A 61 -2.22 10.96 6.36
CA GLN A 61 -3.03 9.96 7.08
C GLN A 61 -2.30 8.64 7.34
N THR A 62 -1.26 8.34 6.55
CA THR A 62 -0.49 7.10 6.65
C THR A 62 0.88 7.40 7.24
N PRO A 63 1.17 6.93 8.47
CA PRO A 63 2.50 6.98 9.06
C PRO A 63 3.56 6.36 8.15
N MET A 64 4.82 6.77 8.28
CA MET A 64 5.90 6.22 7.45
C MET A 64 6.44 4.87 7.95
N ARG A 65 6.19 4.53 9.22
CA ARG A 65 6.74 3.38 9.94
C ARG A 65 5.74 2.85 10.97
N GLY A 66 6.09 1.73 11.62
CA GLY A 66 5.33 1.14 12.74
C GLY A 66 4.41 0.00 12.34
N HIS A 67 4.19 -0.23 11.04
CA HIS A 67 3.48 -1.40 10.52
C HIS A 67 3.92 -1.68 9.07
N PRO A 68 4.11 -2.96 8.65
CA PRO A 68 4.53 -3.30 7.28
C PRO A 68 3.59 -2.72 6.20
N VAL A 69 2.28 -2.75 6.44
CA VAL A 69 1.30 -2.13 5.50
C VAL A 69 1.54 -0.64 5.28
N PHE A 70 1.97 0.12 6.29
CA PHE A 70 2.23 1.54 6.11
C PHE A 70 3.44 1.78 5.20
N ILE A 71 4.48 0.96 5.34
CA ILE A 71 5.65 0.99 4.45
C ILE A 71 5.22 0.62 3.02
N ALA A 72 4.42 -0.44 2.87
CA ALA A 72 3.88 -0.86 1.59
C ALA A 72 3.00 0.23 0.94
N GLN A 73 2.18 0.94 1.71
CA GLN A 73 1.37 2.04 1.20
C GLN A 73 2.23 3.16 0.60
N HIS A 74 3.35 3.50 1.24
CA HIS A 74 4.28 4.48 0.70
C HIS A 74 5.04 3.96 -0.51
N ALA A 75 5.51 2.71 -0.49
CA ALA A 75 6.20 2.09 -1.62
C ALA A 75 5.30 2.00 -2.87
N THR A 76 4.02 1.69 -2.67
CA THR A 76 3.05 1.47 -3.74
C THR A 76 2.25 2.70 -4.15
N ALA A 77 2.51 3.86 -3.53
CA ALA A 77 1.75 5.09 -3.77
C ALA A 77 0.25 4.99 -3.45
N THR A 78 -0.09 4.20 -2.44
CA THR A 78 -1.45 4.06 -1.89
C THR A 78 -1.60 4.73 -0.52
N CYS A 79 -0.70 5.65 -0.16
CA CYS A 79 -0.67 6.34 1.14
C CYS A 79 -1.62 7.55 1.28
N CYS A 80 -2.11 8.12 0.17
CA CYS A 80 -3.09 9.22 0.20
C CYS A 80 -3.87 9.35 -1.11
N ARG A 81 -4.93 10.18 -1.14
CA ARG A 81 -5.75 10.38 -2.36
C ARG A 81 -4.96 10.99 -3.51
N GLY A 82 -4.04 11.92 -3.20
CA GLY A 82 -3.13 12.48 -4.21
C GLY A 82 -2.26 11.43 -4.90
N CYS A 83 -1.79 10.44 -4.14
CA CYS A 83 -1.02 9.34 -4.69
C CYS A 83 -1.90 8.38 -5.50
N LEU A 84 -3.09 8.03 -4.99
CA LEU A 84 -4.08 7.22 -5.71
C LEU A 84 -4.45 7.83 -7.07
N ALA A 85 -4.70 9.14 -7.13
CA ALA A 85 -5.00 9.82 -8.38
C ALA A 85 -3.83 9.75 -9.37
N LYS A 86 -2.61 10.09 -8.92
CA LYS A 86 -1.41 10.14 -9.78
C LYS A 86 -0.95 8.76 -10.26
N TRP A 87 -1.03 7.75 -9.40
CA TRP A 87 -0.39 6.46 -9.63
C TRP A 87 -1.35 5.34 -10.01
N HIS A 88 -2.63 5.46 -9.66
CA HIS A 88 -3.62 4.41 -9.86
C HIS A 88 -4.85 4.88 -10.64
N ALA A 89 -4.88 6.15 -11.09
CA ALA A 89 -6.02 6.75 -11.79
C ALA A 89 -7.33 6.69 -11.00
N ILE A 90 -7.25 6.71 -9.67
CA ILE A 90 -8.42 6.76 -8.78
C ILE A 90 -8.65 8.22 -8.37
N PRO A 91 -9.73 8.88 -8.81
CA PRO A 91 -9.93 10.32 -8.62
C PRO A 91 -10.09 10.70 -7.14
N GLN A 92 -9.76 11.93 -6.79
CA GLN A 92 -9.99 12.48 -5.45
C GLN A 92 -11.44 12.97 -5.29
N GLY A 93 -11.88 13.26 -4.06
CA GLY A 93 -13.18 13.87 -3.80
C GLY A 93 -14.39 12.94 -3.94
N VAL A 94 -14.17 11.64 -4.22
CA VAL A 94 -15.22 10.62 -4.26
C VAL A 94 -14.87 9.44 -3.35
N PRO A 95 -15.85 8.81 -2.67
CA PRO A 95 -15.59 7.62 -1.87
C PRO A 95 -14.99 6.50 -2.73
N LEU A 96 -14.09 5.70 -2.15
CA LEU A 96 -13.60 4.52 -2.85
C LEU A 96 -14.70 3.47 -2.95
N SER A 97 -14.92 2.95 -4.16
CA SER A 97 -15.77 1.77 -4.34
C SER A 97 -15.14 0.54 -3.69
N ALA A 98 -15.95 -0.48 -3.41
CA ALA A 98 -15.45 -1.75 -2.88
C ALA A 98 -14.37 -2.36 -3.80
N GLN A 99 -14.54 -2.25 -5.11
CA GLN A 99 -13.56 -2.73 -6.09
C GLN A 99 -12.24 -1.94 -6.03
N GLN A 100 -12.30 -0.62 -5.85
CA GLN A 100 -11.09 0.21 -5.69
C GLN A 100 -10.36 -0.12 -4.38
N GLN A 101 -11.10 -0.33 -3.29
CA GLN A 101 -10.50 -0.74 -2.01
C GLN A 101 -9.81 -2.11 -2.15
N GLN A 102 -10.50 -3.09 -2.74
CA GLN A 102 -9.92 -4.42 -2.98
C GLN A 102 -8.68 -4.34 -3.87
N TYR A 103 -8.72 -3.54 -4.93
CA TYR A 103 -7.56 -3.31 -5.79
C TYR A 103 -6.36 -2.77 -4.99
N ILE A 104 -6.58 -1.77 -4.13
CA ILE A 104 -5.51 -1.20 -3.29
C ILE A 104 -4.93 -2.26 -2.34
N VAL A 105 -5.79 -3.06 -1.70
CA VAL A 105 -5.36 -4.18 -0.84
C VAL A 105 -4.51 -5.17 -1.62
N ASN A 106 -4.92 -5.55 -2.83
CA ASN A 106 -4.16 -6.47 -3.68
C ASN A 106 -2.79 -5.91 -4.09
N VAL A 107 -2.70 -4.61 -4.38
CA VAL A 107 -1.42 -3.94 -4.69
C VAL A 107 -0.49 -3.97 -3.47
N ILE A 108 -1.00 -3.67 -2.27
CA ILE A 108 -0.26 -3.71 -1.02
C ILE A 108 0.24 -5.14 -0.75
N HIS A 109 -0.66 -6.13 -0.83
CA HIS A 109 -0.35 -7.55 -0.64
C HIS A 109 0.77 -8.00 -1.57
N HIS A 110 0.65 -7.70 -2.87
CA HIS A 110 1.64 -8.12 -3.86
C HIS A 110 3.04 -7.58 -3.55
N TRP A 111 3.14 -6.30 -3.15
CA TRP A 111 4.42 -5.72 -2.75
C TRP A 111 4.98 -6.37 -1.49
N LEU A 112 4.14 -6.65 -0.48
CA LEU A 112 4.55 -7.31 0.75
C LEU A 112 5.10 -8.72 0.50
N VAL A 113 4.44 -9.50 -0.37
CA VAL A 113 4.93 -10.84 -0.77
C VAL A 113 6.32 -10.75 -1.41
N ILE A 114 6.56 -9.78 -2.29
CA ILE A 114 7.90 -9.60 -2.88
C ILE A 114 8.94 -9.28 -1.81
N GLU A 115 8.64 -8.34 -0.91
CA GLU A 115 9.60 -7.84 0.08
C GLU A 115 9.89 -8.84 1.20
N VAL A 116 8.90 -9.64 1.60
CA VAL A 116 9.10 -10.72 2.58
C VAL A 116 9.99 -11.82 2.02
N ASN A 117 9.93 -12.08 0.71
CA ASN A 117 10.73 -13.10 0.02
C ASN A 117 12.05 -12.56 -0.56
N ARG A 118 12.34 -11.28 -0.37
CA ARG A 118 13.57 -10.67 -0.89
C ARG A 118 14.77 -11.19 -0.11
N ALA A 119 15.81 -11.65 -0.81
CA ALA A 119 17.08 -12.01 -0.19
C ALA A 119 17.63 -10.79 0.59
N SER A 120 18.13 -11.04 1.81
CA SER A 120 18.74 -10.03 2.66
C SER A 120 20.10 -9.59 2.14
#